data_AF-A0A1W1DFX1-F1
#
_entry.id   AF-A0A1W1DFX1-F1
#
_cell.length_a   1.000
_cell.length_b   1.000
_cell.length_c   1.000
_cell.angle_alpha   90.00
_cell.angle_beta   90.00
_cell.angle_gamma   90.00
#
_symmetry.space_group_name_H-M   'P 1'
#
loop_
_entity.id
_entity.type
_entity.pdbx_description
1 polymer ?
#
loop_
_entity_poly.entity_id
_entity_poly.type
_entity_poly.pdbx_seq_one_letter_code
_entity_poly.pdbx_strand_id
1 'polypeptide(L)'
;MTEADNSLGKIYFFTNIRNLTGDKITHRWIYKDKVKAEINFNIKGKRWRVWSSKNLWHTWTGQWKVEVLNQHNQVLLTKIFKFGQKDG
;
A
#
# COMPACT_ATOMS: atom_id res chain seq x y z
N MET A 1 -12.75 -13.43 28.29
CA MET A 1 -11.38 -12.91 28.11
C MET A 1 -11.09 -12.89 26.63
N THR A 2 -10.78 -11.73 26.06
CA THR A 2 -10.53 -11.58 24.62
C THR A 2 -9.09 -11.99 24.36
N GLU A 3 -8.88 -13.20 23.85
CA GLU A 3 -7.56 -13.67 23.43
C GLU A 3 -7.10 -12.88 22.20
N ALA A 4 -6.25 -11.88 22.43
CA ALA A 4 -5.52 -11.17 21.39
C ALA A 4 -4.21 -11.92 21.10
N ASP A 5 -4.32 -13.13 20.58
CA ASP A 5 -3.19 -13.79 19.89
C ASP A 5 -3.62 -14.12 18.48
N ASN A 6 -3.53 -13.13 17.58
CA ASN A 6 -3.97 -13.31 16.21
C ASN A 6 -3.12 -12.50 15.22
N SER A 7 -1.84 -12.90 15.12
CA SER A 7 -0.87 -12.62 14.05
C SER A 7 -1.23 -11.49 13.06
N LEU A 8 -1.14 -10.24 13.53
CA LEU A 8 -1.20 -9.06 12.67
C LEU A 8 0.15 -8.87 11.98
N GLY A 9 0.19 -9.02 10.65
CA GLY A 9 1.36 -8.67 9.85
C GLY A 9 1.28 -7.23 9.37
N LYS A 10 2.22 -6.37 9.76
CA LYS A 10 2.28 -4.99 9.26
C LYS A 10 3.18 -4.90 8.02
N ILE A 11 2.58 -4.59 6.88
CA ILE A 11 3.31 -4.40 5.62
C ILE A 11 3.52 -2.91 5.37
N TYR A 12 4.73 -2.55 4.99
CA TYR A 12 5.10 -1.20 4.59
C TYR A 12 5.33 -1.15 3.08
N PHE A 13 4.82 -0.11 2.43
CA PHE A 13 5.06 0.17 1.03
C PHE A 13 5.75 1.52 0.88
N PHE A 14 7.03 1.47 0.51
CA PHE A 14 7.90 2.63 0.33
C PHE A 14 7.98 3.03 -1.14
N THR A 15 7.85 4.32 -1.41
CA THR A 15 7.97 4.88 -2.76
C THR A 15 8.92 6.07 -2.75
N ASN A 16 9.91 6.03 -3.63
CA ASN A 16 10.83 7.15 -3.88
C ASN A 16 10.37 7.88 -5.15
N ILE A 17 9.91 9.11 -4.98
CA ILE A 17 9.28 9.93 -6.01
C ILE A 17 10.31 10.94 -6.54
N ARG A 18 10.33 11.12 -7.86
CA ARG A 18 11.14 12.12 -8.56
C ARG A 18 10.30 12.84 -9.60
N ASN A 19 10.57 14.12 -9.83
CA ASN A 19 9.97 14.92 -10.90
C ASN A 19 8.43 15.02 -10.86
N LEU A 20 7.83 14.95 -9.67
CA LEU A 20 6.38 15.09 -9.45
C LEU A 20 6.10 16.20 -8.43
N THR A 21 6.92 17.26 -8.43
CA THR A 21 6.73 18.42 -7.54
C THR A 21 5.41 19.11 -7.87
N GLY A 22 4.59 19.37 -6.85
CA GLY A 22 3.27 19.99 -7.01
C GLY A 22 2.14 18.98 -7.19
N ASP A 23 2.46 17.72 -7.51
CA ASP A 23 1.46 16.69 -7.68
C ASP A 23 1.03 16.04 -6.37
N LYS A 24 -0.12 15.35 -6.45
CA LYS A 24 -0.62 14.43 -5.44
C LYS A 24 -0.40 12.99 -5.91
N ILE A 25 0.11 12.16 -5.01
CA ILE A 25 0.26 10.72 -5.22
C ILE A 25 -0.61 9.95 -4.22
N THR A 26 -1.24 8.87 -4.68
CA THR A 26 -2.06 8.00 -3.84
C THR A 26 -1.51 6.59 -3.84
N HIS A 27 -1.26 6.03 -2.66
CA HIS A 27 -1.10 4.59 -2.48
C HIS A 27 -2.46 3.95 -2.26
N ARG A 28 -2.93 3.12 -3.20
CA ARG A 28 -4.19 2.39 -3.14
C ARG A 28 -3.93 0.90 -2.88
N TRP A 29 -4.33 0.42 -1.71
CA TRP A 29 -4.23 -0.98 -1.29
C TRP A 29 -5.47 -1.76 -1.72
N ILE A 30 -5.26 -2.86 -2.44
CA ILE A 30 -6.32 -3.67 -3.03
C ILE A 30 -6.13 -5.13 -2.60
N TYR A 31 -7.23 -5.76 -2.18
CA TYR A 31 -7.29 -7.17 -1.82
C TYR A 31 -8.61 -7.77 -2.31
N LYS A 32 -8.53 -8.90 -3.03
CA LYS A 32 -9.67 -9.55 -3.68
C LYS A 32 -10.50 -8.55 -4.51
N ASP A 33 -9.79 -7.80 -5.37
CA ASP A 33 -10.34 -6.76 -6.27
C ASP A 33 -11.11 -5.62 -5.58
N LYS A 34 -11.04 -5.52 -4.26
CA LYS A 34 -11.65 -4.45 -3.48
C LYS A 34 -10.59 -3.51 -2.93
N VAL A 35 -10.82 -2.21 -3.07
CA VAL A 35 -10.01 -1.17 -2.42
C VAL A 35 -10.20 -1.28 -0.92
N LYS A 36 -9.09 -1.43 -0.19
CA LYS A 36 -9.07 -1.57 1.28
C LYS A 36 -8.50 -0.35 1.99
N ALA A 37 -7.77 0.51 1.29
CA ALA A 37 -7.29 1.79 1.79
C ALA A 37 -6.74 2.64 0.64
N GLU A 38 -6.87 3.95 0.75
CA GLU A 38 -6.17 4.94 -0.08
C GLU A 38 -5.47 5.94 0.83
N ILE A 39 -4.18 6.19 0.57
CA ILE A 39 -3.36 7.13 1.32
C ILE A 39 -2.79 8.15 0.35
N ASN A 40 -3.14 9.42 0.56
CA ASN A 40 -2.74 10.54 -0.29
C ASN A 40 -1.49 11.23 0.26
N PHE A 41 -0.61 11.66 -0.64
CA PHE A 41 0.61 12.41 -0.35
C PHE A 41 0.73 13.61 -1.27
N ASN A 42 0.92 14.79 -0.69
CA ASN A 42 1.20 16.01 -1.44
C ASN A 42 2.72 16.17 -1.61
N ILE A 43 3.21 16.17 -2.85
CA ILE A 43 4.63 16.17 -3.16
C ILE A 43 5.13 17.60 -3.30
N LYS A 44 5.95 18.07 -2.37
CA LYS A 44 6.38 19.48 -2.31
C LYS A 44 7.81 19.73 -2.82
N GLY A 45 8.48 18.73 -3.40
CA GLY A 45 9.86 18.89 -3.87
C GLY A 45 10.28 17.90 -4.96
N LYS A 46 11.40 18.22 -5.63
CA LYS A 46 11.92 17.49 -6.81
C LYS A 46 12.19 16.00 -6.55
N ARG A 47 12.52 15.67 -5.30
CA ARG A 47 12.68 14.30 -4.81
C ARG A 47 11.98 14.18 -3.47
N TRP A 48 11.08 13.21 -3.34
CA TRP A 48 10.31 12.99 -2.13
C TRP A 48 10.24 11.51 -1.81
N ARG A 49 10.19 11.16 -0.53
CA ARG A 49 10.00 9.77 -0.10
C ARG A 49 8.70 9.70 0.67
N VAL A 50 7.85 8.77 0.29
CA VAL A 50 6.58 8.50 0.97
C VAL A 50 6.53 7.02 1.33
N TRP A 51 5.76 6.73 2.36
CA TRP A 51 5.45 5.36 2.72
C TRP A 51 4.03 5.30 3.27
N SER A 52 3.34 4.20 2.99
CA SER A 52 2.13 3.84 3.69
C SER A 52 2.30 2.44 4.28
N SER A 53 1.47 2.10 5.26
CA SER A 53 1.47 0.76 5.84
C SER A 53 0.06 0.26 6.02
N LYS A 54 -0.09 -1.07 6.07
CA LYS A 54 -1.37 -1.71 6.35
C LYS A 54 -1.17 -2.88 7.29
N ASN A 55 -2.00 -2.93 8.33
CA ASN A 55 -2.11 -4.10 9.20
C ASN A 55 -2.96 -5.14 8.48
N LEU A 56 -2.38 -6.31 8.22
CA LEU A 56 -3.04 -7.41 7.55
C LEU A 56 -3.38 -8.47 8.59
N TRP A 57 -4.67 -8.82 8.64
CA TRP A 57 -5.18 -9.87 9.50
C TRP A 57 -4.83 -11.23 8.92
N HIS A 58 -4.67 -12.24 9.78
CA HIS A 58 -4.39 -13.61 9.38
C HIS A 58 -5.43 -14.18 8.39
N THR A 59 -6.67 -13.68 8.38
CA THR A 59 -7.70 -14.07 7.40
C THR A 59 -7.55 -13.41 6.03
N TRP A 60 -6.70 -12.39 5.90
CA TRP A 60 -6.46 -11.68 4.64
C TRP A 60 -5.19 -12.18 3.92
N THR A 61 -5.02 -13.50 3.91
CA THR A 61 -3.93 -14.15 3.17
C THR A 61 -4.14 -14.12 1.67
N GLY A 62 -3.05 -14.32 0.92
CA GLY A 62 -3.06 -14.37 -0.54
C GLY A 62 -2.54 -13.08 -1.18
N GLN A 63 -2.99 -12.84 -2.41
CA GLN A 63 -2.45 -11.77 -3.24
C GLN A 63 -3.01 -10.39 -2.84
N TRP A 64 -2.08 -9.46 -2.64
CA TRP A 64 -2.33 -8.05 -2.43
C TRP A 64 -1.74 -7.24 -3.57
N LYS A 65 -2.41 -6.13 -3.89
CA LYS A 65 -1.94 -5.16 -4.88
C LYS A 65 -1.85 -3.78 -4.23
N VAL A 66 -0.77 -3.06 -4.49
CA VAL A 66 -0.64 -1.63 -4.18
C VAL A 66 -0.45 -0.88 -5.49
N GLU A 67 -1.38 0.01 -5.80
CA GLU A 67 -1.29 0.92 -6.92
C GLU A 67 -0.77 2.28 -6.44
N VAL A 68 0.10 2.89 -7.22
CA VAL A 68 0.50 4.29 -7.08
C VAL A 68 -0.21 5.07 -8.16
N LEU A 69 -1.02 6.04 -7.76
CA LEU A 69 -1.84 6.86 -8.66
C LEU A 69 -1.37 8.30 -8.63
N ASN A 70 -1.51 9.00 -9.75
CA ASN A 70 -1.40 10.46 -9.79
C ASN A 70 -2.74 11.15 -9.43
N GLN A 71 -2.74 12.47 -9.44
CA GLN A 71 -3.93 13.29 -9.14
C GLN A 71 -5.12 13.08 -10.09
N HIS A 72 -4.88 12.53 -11.30
CA HIS A 72 -5.90 12.20 -12.29
C HIS A 72 -6.38 10.75 -12.18
N ASN A 73 -6.07 10.05 -11.07
CA ASN A 73 -6.36 8.64 -10.84
C ASN A 73 -5.71 7.68 -11.88
N GLN A 74 -4.69 8.13 -12.60
CA GLN A 74 -3.93 7.27 -13.51
C GLN A 74 -2.93 6.44 -12.71
N VAL A 75 -2.85 5.15 -13.04
CA VAL A 75 -1.90 4.22 -12.42
C VAL A 75 -0.50 4.49 -12.96
N LEU A 76 0.40 4.94 -12.09
CA LEU A 76 1.83 5.11 -12.39
C LEU A 76 2.63 3.84 -12.11
N LEU A 77 2.23 3.08 -11.09
CA LEU A 77 2.90 1.84 -10.68
C LEU A 77 1.90 0.87 -10.08
N THR A 78 2.09 -0.41 -10.35
CA THR A 78 1.43 -1.50 -9.64
C THR A 78 2.47 -2.40 -9.02
N LYS A 79 2.30 -2.74 -7.74
CA LYS A 79 3.10 -3.75 -7.04
C LYS A 79 2.19 -4.81 -6.43
N ILE A 80 2.60 -6.07 -6.62
CA ILE A 80 1.87 -7.24 -6.15
C ILE A 80 2.76 -7.98 -5.16
N PHE A 81 2.18 -8.40 -4.04
CA PHE A 81 2.85 -9.25 -3.06
C PHE A 81 1.87 -10.28 -2.50
N LYS A 82 2.40 -11.38 -1.94
CA LYS A 82 1.61 -12.39 -1.23
C LYS A 82 1.80 -12.23 0.28
N PHE A 83 0.72 -12.36 1.04
CA PHE A 83 0.75 -12.32 2.50
C PHE A 83 0.22 -13.64 3.08
N GLY A 84 0.83 -14.13 4.16
CA GLY A 84 0.34 -15.29 4.90
C GLY A 84 0.57 -16.64 4.23
N GLN A 85 1.51 -16.75 3.28
CA GLN A 85 2.00 -18.04 2.81
C GLN A 85 3.13 -18.48 3.75
N LYS A 86 2.93 -19.57 4.51
CA LYS A 86 4.07 -20.32 5.06
C LYS A 86 4.62 -21.09 3.87
N ASP A 87 5.87 -20.83 3.49
CA ASP A 87 6.62 -21.76 2.66
C ASP A 87 6.71 -23.05 3.47
N GLY A 88 6.12 -24.12 2.93
CA GLY A 88 6.09 -25.45 3.55
C GLY A 88 7.45 -26.12 3.55
#